data_AF-A0A4Q3U5A6-F1
#
_entry.id   AF-A0A4Q3U5A6-F1
#
_cell.length_a   1.000
_cell.length_b   1.000
_cell.length_c   1.000
_cell.angle_alpha   90.00
_cell.angle_beta   90.00
_cell.angle_gamma   90.00
#
_symmetry.space_group_name_H-M   'P 1'
#
loop_
_entity.id
_entity.type
_entity.pdbx_description
1 polymer ?
#
loop_
_entity_poly.entity_id
_entity_poly.type
_entity_poly.pdbx_seq_one_letter_code
_entity_poly.pdbx_strand_id
1 'polypeptide(L)'
;MSTSSDTAPAGLEAVFTGMRPALVRRAQAMGAGGDAEDVVQDVWLKIRNADGPIGNPAAYLMRMVYTATLDRRRGERRAAARNSVWSSPANLPDDGVEPADAERRLIAAQTLAQVEARLEAIGDPAAAIFRRHRIDGVTQRLLAEEFRMGLSTVEKHLRRVYAALLDLSEDQA
;
A
#
# COMPACT_ATOMS: atom_id res chain seq x y z
N MET A 1 29.77 -15.26 -23.54
CA MET A 1 29.14 -16.60 -23.49
C MET A 1 28.28 -16.61 -22.26
N SER A 2 26.98 -16.32 -22.43
CA SER A 2 26.02 -16.06 -21.37
C SER A 2 25.49 -17.38 -20.80
N THR A 3 25.60 -17.59 -19.49
CA THR A 3 24.91 -18.69 -18.80
C THR A 3 23.68 -18.16 -18.08
N SER A 4 22.56 -18.35 -18.77
CA SER A 4 21.21 -18.71 -18.31
C SER A 4 20.80 -18.44 -16.86
N SER A 5 19.74 -17.65 -16.80
CA SER A 5 18.68 -17.61 -15.81
C SER A 5 18.08 -18.99 -15.53
N ASP A 6 18.25 -19.53 -14.32
CA ASP A 6 17.32 -20.52 -13.76
C ASP A 6 17.48 -20.63 -12.22
N THR A 7 16.78 -19.80 -11.46
CA THR A 7 16.56 -20.04 -10.01
C THR A 7 15.24 -19.39 -9.59
N ALA A 8 14.12 -20.04 -9.95
CA ALA A 8 12.82 -19.80 -9.34
C ALA A 8 12.73 -20.53 -7.96
N PRO A 9 11.54 -20.54 -7.33
CA PRO A 9 11.17 -20.21 -5.93
C PRO A 9 12.26 -19.86 -4.89
N ALA A 10 13.42 -20.53 -4.87
CA ALA A 10 14.46 -20.37 -3.85
C ALA A 10 14.99 -18.93 -3.75
N GLY A 11 15.07 -18.21 -4.88
CA GLY A 11 15.49 -16.80 -4.90
C GLY A 11 14.47 -15.85 -4.27
N LEU A 12 13.17 -16.07 -4.51
CA LEU A 12 12.11 -15.23 -3.96
C LEU A 12 11.96 -15.45 -2.44
N GLU A 13 12.09 -16.70 -2.00
CA GLU A 13 12.07 -17.06 -0.58
C GLU A 13 13.26 -16.47 0.19
N ALA A 14 14.45 -16.46 -0.42
CA ALA A 14 15.64 -15.85 0.16
C ALA A 14 15.47 -14.31 0.31
N VAL A 15 14.96 -13.66 -0.75
CA VAL A 15 14.68 -12.21 -0.70
C VAL A 15 13.60 -11.90 0.33
N PHE A 16 12.55 -12.73 0.42
CA PHE A 16 11.52 -12.58 1.44
C PHE A 16 12.11 -12.65 2.85
N THR A 17 12.94 -13.67 3.12
CA THR A 17 13.55 -13.87 4.43
C THR A 17 14.40 -12.66 4.83
N GLY A 18 15.21 -12.14 3.90
CA GLY A 18 16.02 -10.93 4.13
C GLY A 18 15.18 -9.66 4.31
N MET A 19 14.02 -9.56 3.65
CA MET A 19 13.13 -8.40 3.71
C MET A 19 12.05 -8.50 4.79
N ARG A 20 11.90 -9.63 5.48
CA ARG A 20 10.80 -9.89 6.43
C ARG A 20 10.58 -8.75 7.43
N PRO A 21 11.60 -8.19 8.11
CA PRO A 21 11.39 -7.07 9.02
C PRO A 21 10.84 -5.81 8.32
N ALA A 22 11.27 -5.53 7.10
CA ALA A 22 10.78 -4.40 6.32
C ALA A 22 9.33 -4.62 5.85
N LEU A 23 8.97 -5.85 5.50
CA LEU A 23 7.61 -6.24 5.14
C LEU A 23 6.64 -6.11 6.33
N VAL A 24 7.06 -6.52 7.53
CA VAL A 24 6.26 -6.36 8.76
C VAL A 24 6.08 -4.88 9.09
N ARG A 25 7.16 -4.08 9.08
CA ARG A 25 7.07 -2.63 9.27
C ARG A 25 6.17 -1.96 8.25
N ARG A 26 6.21 -2.41 6.99
CA ARG A 26 5.32 -1.92 5.93
C ARG A 26 3.85 -2.20 6.27
N ALA A 27 3.52 -3.41 6.72
CA ALA A 27 2.16 -3.76 7.15
C ALA A 27 1.72 -2.95 8.38
N GLN A 28 2.60 -2.75 9.37
CA GLN A 28 2.35 -1.89 10.53
C GLN A 28 2.08 -0.44 10.14
N ALA A 29 2.90 0.14 9.27
CA ALA A 29 2.73 1.51 8.75
C ALA A 29 1.45 1.65 7.91
N MET A 30 1.00 0.57 7.28
CA MET A 30 -0.32 0.49 6.65
C MET A 30 -1.44 0.20 7.65
N GLY A 31 -1.17 0.27 8.96
CA GLY A 31 -2.12 0.09 10.05
C GLY A 31 -2.74 -1.30 10.14
N ALA A 32 -1.94 -2.35 9.91
CA ALA A 32 -2.27 -3.71 10.31
C ALA A 32 -2.07 -3.94 11.84
N GLY A 33 -1.33 -3.05 12.52
CA GLY A 33 -1.12 -3.16 13.97
C GLY A 33 -0.51 -4.52 14.37
N GLY A 34 -1.16 -5.20 15.32
CA GLY A 34 -0.78 -6.55 15.78
C GLY A 34 -0.88 -7.64 14.71
N ASP A 35 -1.70 -7.43 13.67
CA ASP A 35 -1.91 -8.40 12.59
C ASP A 35 -0.84 -8.32 11.49
N ALA A 36 0.13 -7.42 11.62
CA ALA A 36 1.17 -7.22 10.61
C ALA A 36 1.98 -8.50 10.34
N GLU A 37 2.25 -9.29 11.39
CA GLU A 37 2.94 -10.57 11.27
C GLU A 37 2.11 -11.60 10.50
N ASP A 38 0.79 -11.67 10.77
CA ASP A 38 -0.13 -12.56 10.03
C ASP A 38 -0.19 -12.21 8.55
N VAL A 39 -0.27 -10.91 8.22
CA VAL A 39 -0.28 -10.43 6.83
C VAL A 39 0.97 -10.90 6.09
N VAL A 40 2.14 -10.76 6.73
CA VAL A 40 3.41 -11.16 6.13
C VAL A 40 3.48 -12.69 6.00
N GLN A 41 2.94 -13.43 6.95
CA GLN A 41 2.83 -14.88 6.89
C GLN A 41 1.89 -15.36 5.77
N ASP A 42 0.77 -14.69 5.54
CA ASP A 42 -0.12 -14.98 4.41
C ASP A 42 0.59 -14.77 3.06
N VAL A 43 1.42 -13.73 2.97
CA VAL A 43 2.26 -13.47 1.78
C VAL A 43 3.30 -14.57 1.61
N TRP A 44 3.96 -15.01 2.69
CA TRP A 44 4.88 -16.16 2.65
C TRP A 44 4.24 -17.40 2.05
N LEU A 45 3.03 -17.75 2.50
CA LEU A 45 2.32 -18.92 1.98
C LEU A 45 1.97 -18.80 0.50
N LYS A 46 1.67 -17.59 0.01
CA LYS A 46 1.36 -17.33 -1.40
C LYS A 46 2.60 -17.42 -2.30
N ILE A 47 3.75 -16.93 -1.84
CA ILE A 47 4.97 -16.93 -2.68
C ILE A 47 5.59 -18.31 -2.87
N ARG A 48 5.35 -19.24 -1.94
CA ARG A 48 5.79 -20.63 -2.06
C ARG A 48 5.18 -21.36 -3.27
N ASN A 49 4.06 -20.86 -3.76
CA ASN A 49 3.35 -21.39 -4.92
C ASN A 49 3.42 -20.42 -6.13
N ALA A 50 4.31 -19.43 -6.11
CA ALA A 50 4.44 -18.47 -7.19
C ALA A 50 5.27 -19.06 -8.34
N ASP A 51 4.66 -19.12 -9.54
CA ASP A 51 5.30 -19.64 -10.74
C ASP A 51 6.02 -18.55 -11.56
N GLY A 52 7.19 -18.90 -12.06
CA GLY A 52 7.92 -18.13 -13.07
C GLY A 52 8.98 -17.14 -12.55
N PRO A 53 9.83 -16.61 -13.45
CA PRO A 53 10.87 -15.67 -13.08
C PRO A 53 10.27 -14.29 -12.74
N ILE A 54 10.53 -13.81 -11.51
CA ILE A 54 10.13 -12.49 -11.06
C ILE A 54 11.30 -11.52 -11.24
N GLY A 55 11.17 -10.57 -12.18
CA GLY A 55 12.25 -9.63 -12.52
C GLY A 55 12.66 -8.69 -11.38
N ASN A 56 11.73 -8.29 -10.51
CA ASN A 56 12.03 -7.50 -9.30
C ASN A 56 11.32 -8.10 -8.07
N PRO A 57 11.97 -9.04 -7.36
CA PRO A 57 11.40 -9.71 -6.20
C PRO A 57 11.02 -8.75 -5.06
N ALA A 58 11.85 -7.74 -4.78
CA ALA A 58 11.61 -6.80 -3.69
C ALA A 58 10.33 -5.96 -3.90
N ALA A 59 10.17 -5.39 -5.09
CA ALA A 59 8.97 -4.63 -5.46
C ALA A 59 7.72 -5.52 -5.47
N TYR A 60 7.86 -6.76 -5.94
CA TYR A 60 6.78 -7.75 -5.93
C TYR A 60 6.31 -8.08 -4.50
N LEU A 61 7.23 -8.35 -3.57
CA LEU A 61 6.90 -8.64 -2.17
C LEU A 61 6.24 -7.45 -1.46
N MET A 62 6.76 -6.24 -1.67
CA MET A 62 6.15 -5.02 -1.14
C MET A 62 4.72 -4.81 -1.68
N ARG A 63 4.49 -5.14 -2.96
CA ARG A 63 3.14 -5.10 -3.56
C ARG A 63 2.24 -6.17 -2.96
N MET A 64 2.73 -7.40 -2.75
CA MET A 64 1.94 -8.47 -2.15
C MET A 64 1.49 -8.14 -0.73
N VAL A 65 2.40 -7.62 0.10
CA VAL A 65 2.07 -7.17 1.47
C VAL A 65 1.07 -6.02 1.42
N TYR A 66 1.27 -5.04 0.53
CA TYR A 66 0.30 -3.96 0.31
C TYR A 66 -1.11 -4.50 0.00
N THR A 67 -1.22 -5.44 -0.95
CA THR A 67 -2.51 -6.03 -1.32
C THR A 67 -3.11 -6.84 -0.17
N ALA A 68 -2.31 -7.66 0.51
CA ALA A 68 -2.78 -8.48 1.63
C ALA A 68 -3.31 -7.64 2.79
N THR A 69 -2.63 -6.55 3.16
CA THR A 69 -3.11 -5.63 4.21
C THR A 69 -4.42 -4.95 3.82
N LEU A 70 -4.57 -4.54 2.55
CA LEU A 70 -5.83 -3.97 2.07
C LEU A 70 -6.97 -4.99 2.10
N ASP A 71 -6.74 -6.22 1.66
CA ASP A 71 -7.76 -7.25 1.63
C ASP A 71 -8.27 -7.62 3.03
N ARG A 72 -7.37 -7.65 4.02
CA ARG A 72 -7.73 -7.89 5.43
C ARG A 72 -8.61 -6.75 5.96
N ARG A 73 -8.21 -5.49 5.74
CA ARG A 73 -9.04 -4.31 6.08
C ARG A 73 -10.41 -4.31 5.41
N ARG A 74 -10.51 -4.75 4.15
CA ARG A 74 -11.80 -4.95 3.47
C ARG A 74 -12.63 -6.05 4.14
N GLY A 75 -12.00 -7.12 4.62
CA GLY A 75 -12.63 -8.19 5.40
C GLY A 75 -13.18 -7.67 6.72
N GLU A 76 -12.36 -6.95 7.48
CA GLU A 76 -12.71 -6.33 8.75
C GLU A 76 -13.83 -5.30 8.59
N ARG A 77 -13.77 -4.40 7.60
CA ARG A 77 -14.86 -3.44 7.34
C ARG A 77 -16.18 -4.14 6.98
N ARG A 78 -16.14 -5.22 6.20
CA ARG A 78 -17.33 -6.04 5.92
C ARG A 78 -17.85 -6.77 7.16
N ALA A 79 -16.96 -7.20 8.07
CA ALA A 79 -17.33 -7.80 9.34
C ALA A 79 -17.87 -6.76 10.34
N ALA A 80 -17.27 -5.58 10.41
CA ALA A 80 -17.67 -4.44 11.22
C ALA A 80 -19.01 -3.85 10.75
N ALA A 81 -19.27 -3.81 9.44
CA ALA A 81 -20.58 -3.45 8.89
C ALA A 81 -21.68 -4.46 9.24
N ARG A 82 -21.32 -5.73 9.56
CA ARG A 82 -22.25 -6.71 10.16
C ARG A 82 -22.35 -6.56 11.69
N ASN A 83 -21.28 -6.07 12.32
CA ASN A 83 -21.15 -5.91 13.78
C ASN A 83 -21.38 -4.46 14.26
N SER A 84 -21.98 -3.57 13.47
CA SER A 84 -22.13 -2.13 13.78
C SER A 84 -23.14 -1.82 14.91
N VAL A 85 -23.33 -2.76 15.84
CA VAL A 85 -24.03 -2.54 17.11
C VAL A 85 -23.05 -2.26 18.25
N TRP A 86 -21.73 -2.47 18.13
CA TRP A 86 -20.84 -2.22 19.30
C TRP A 86 -19.44 -1.70 18.98
N SER A 87 -19.26 -0.41 19.29
CA SER A 87 -18.03 0.28 19.74
C SER A 87 -16.95 0.73 18.73
N SER A 88 -16.41 1.90 19.07
CA SER A 88 -15.48 2.80 18.37
C SER A 88 -14.01 2.50 18.71
N PRO A 89 -13.01 2.73 17.84
CA PRO A 89 -11.60 2.53 18.18
C PRO A 89 -10.91 3.85 18.54
N ALA A 90 -10.29 3.89 19.72
CA ALA A 90 -9.33 4.92 20.13
C ALA A 90 -8.01 4.28 20.60
N ASN A 91 -6.93 5.01 20.32
CA ASN A 91 -5.56 4.92 20.84
C ASN A 91 -4.51 4.21 19.95
N LEU A 92 -3.65 5.03 19.35
CA LEU A 92 -2.27 4.70 18.98
C LEU A 92 -1.36 5.09 20.16
N PRO A 93 -0.42 4.23 20.61
CA PRO A 93 0.66 4.65 21.49
C PRO A 93 1.76 5.40 20.72
N ASP A 94 2.27 6.46 21.34
CA ASP A 94 3.44 7.26 20.96
C ASP A 94 4.65 6.71 21.72
N ASP A 95 5.59 6.08 21.03
CA ASP A 95 6.81 5.51 21.62
C ASP A 95 8.06 6.17 21.03
N GLY A 96 8.82 6.84 21.90
CA GLY A 96 10.28 6.94 21.89
C GLY A 96 10.97 7.39 20.60
N VAL A 97 11.12 8.70 20.43
CA VAL A 97 11.82 9.32 19.30
C VAL A 97 13.35 9.35 19.51
N GLU A 98 14.12 8.71 18.63
CA GLU A 98 15.54 9.02 18.44
C GLU A 98 15.73 10.22 17.49
N PRO A 99 16.85 10.97 17.56
CA PRO A 99 17.08 12.14 16.71
C PRO A 99 17.06 11.84 15.19
N ALA A 100 17.51 10.65 14.76
CA ALA A 100 17.37 10.20 13.38
C ALA A 100 15.89 10.00 12.95
N ASP A 101 15.01 9.73 13.91
CA ASP A 101 13.57 9.62 13.66
C ASP A 101 12.88 10.99 13.63
N ALA A 102 13.47 12.02 14.23
CA ALA A 102 12.97 13.39 14.13
C ALA A 102 13.18 13.97 12.73
N GLU A 103 14.38 13.82 12.17
CA GLU A 103 14.67 14.23 10.80
C GLU A 103 13.80 13.47 9.79
N ARG A 104 13.71 12.15 9.92
CA ARG A 104 12.84 11.31 9.07
C ARG A 104 11.37 11.69 9.19
N ARG A 105 10.86 11.98 10.39
CA ARG A 105 9.48 12.43 10.58
C ARG A 105 9.24 13.81 9.98
N LEU A 106 10.21 14.72 10.06
CA LEU A 106 10.12 16.02 9.42
C LEU A 106 10.05 15.90 7.90
N ILE A 107 10.94 15.10 7.30
CA ILE A 107 10.93 14.82 5.85
C ILE A 107 9.62 14.16 5.44
N ALA A 108 9.14 13.17 6.20
CA ALA A 108 7.87 12.51 5.93
C ALA A 108 6.66 13.47 6.02
N ALA A 109 6.65 14.37 7.01
CA ALA A 109 5.61 15.38 7.18
C ALA A 109 5.62 16.40 6.04
N GLN A 110 6.81 16.85 5.61
CA GLN A 110 6.96 17.75 4.46
C GLN A 110 6.51 17.08 3.15
N THR A 111 6.91 15.82 2.95
CA THR A 111 6.49 15.02 1.79
C THR A 111 4.97 14.85 1.77
N LEU A 112 4.37 14.54 2.92
CA LEU A 112 2.92 14.43 3.06
C LEU A 112 2.21 15.74 2.71
N ALA A 113 2.69 16.87 3.24
CA ALA A 113 2.11 18.19 2.95
C ALA A 113 2.18 18.54 1.45
N GLN A 114 3.27 18.19 0.76
CA GLN A 114 3.38 18.38 -0.69
C GLN A 114 2.42 17.50 -1.49
N VAL A 115 2.28 16.23 -1.09
CA VAL A 115 1.30 15.31 -1.69
C VAL A 115 -0.12 15.82 -1.48
N GLU A 116 -0.45 16.28 -0.27
CA GLU A 116 -1.75 16.87 0.05
C GLU A 116 -2.05 18.11 -0.80
N ALA A 117 -1.09 19.03 -0.92
CA ALA A 117 -1.23 20.23 -1.74
C ALA A 117 -1.46 19.90 -3.23
N ARG A 118 -0.77 18.89 -3.78
CA ARG A 118 -1.02 18.46 -5.16
C ARG A 118 -2.38 17.81 -5.33
N LEU A 119 -2.81 16.97 -4.39
CA LEU A 119 -4.15 16.37 -4.42
C LEU A 119 -5.23 17.46 -4.34
N GLU A 120 -5.03 18.49 -3.54
CA GLU A 120 -5.92 19.65 -3.45
C GLU A 120 -5.97 20.44 -4.77
N ALA A 121 -4.81 20.72 -5.38
CA ALA A 121 -4.74 21.40 -6.67
C ALA A 121 -5.40 20.63 -7.83
N ILE A 122 -5.40 19.29 -7.77
CA ILE A 122 -6.12 18.45 -8.73
C ILE A 122 -7.63 18.53 -8.53
N GLY A 123 -8.07 18.60 -7.27
CA GLY A 123 -9.47 18.70 -6.87
C GLY A 123 -10.28 17.42 -7.08
N ASP A 124 -11.57 17.54 -6.80
CA ASP A 124 -12.54 16.46 -6.98
C ASP A 124 -13.06 16.35 -8.43
N PRO A 125 -13.48 15.15 -8.87
CA PRO A 125 -13.58 13.90 -8.11
C PRO A 125 -12.28 13.10 -8.02
N ALA A 126 -11.20 13.55 -8.67
CA ALA A 126 -9.99 12.75 -8.82
C ALA A 126 -9.27 12.47 -7.50
N ALA A 127 -9.18 13.47 -6.62
CA ALA A 127 -8.56 13.31 -5.31
C ALA A 127 -9.35 12.34 -4.42
N ALA A 128 -10.69 12.44 -4.39
CA ALA A 128 -11.56 11.51 -3.68
C ALA A 128 -11.44 10.07 -4.21
N ILE A 129 -11.46 9.89 -5.53
CA ILE A 129 -11.28 8.59 -6.19
C ILE A 129 -9.92 7.98 -5.82
N PHE A 130 -8.84 8.76 -5.87
CA PHE A 130 -7.51 8.29 -5.49
C PHE A 130 -7.45 7.88 -4.02
N ARG A 131 -7.98 8.70 -3.10
CA ARG A 131 -8.02 8.38 -1.67
C ARG A 131 -8.79 7.09 -1.42
N ARG A 132 -10.02 6.96 -1.94
CA ARG A 132 -10.79 5.72 -1.80
C ARG A 132 -10.10 4.51 -2.43
N HIS A 133 -9.47 4.68 -3.60
CA HIS A 133 -8.79 3.56 -4.25
C HIS A 133 -7.54 3.13 -3.48
N ARG A 134 -6.71 4.09 -3.06
CA ARG A 134 -5.36 3.84 -2.55
C ARG A 134 -5.30 3.65 -1.03
N ILE A 135 -6.16 4.36 -0.30
CA ILE A 135 -6.24 4.31 1.17
C ILE A 135 -7.33 3.32 1.58
N ASP A 136 -8.53 3.46 1.03
CA ASP A 136 -9.65 2.58 1.39
C ASP A 136 -9.66 1.26 0.62
N GLY A 137 -8.83 1.14 -0.41
CA GLY A 137 -8.77 -0.05 -1.23
C GLY A 137 -10.07 -0.28 -2.00
N VAL A 138 -10.88 0.71 -2.34
CA VAL A 138 -12.08 0.47 -3.15
C VAL A 138 -11.66 0.12 -4.58
N THR A 139 -12.28 -0.88 -5.21
CA THR A 139 -11.94 -1.25 -6.60
C THR A 139 -12.44 -0.18 -7.57
N GLN A 140 -11.77 -0.05 -8.72
CA GLN A 140 -12.17 0.95 -9.74
C GLN A 140 -13.60 0.73 -10.25
N ARG A 141 -14.05 -0.54 -10.32
CA ARG A 141 -15.43 -0.88 -10.69
C ARG A 141 -16.44 -0.38 -9.65
N LEU A 142 -16.19 -0.57 -8.37
CA LEU A 142 -17.07 -0.06 -7.31
C LEU A 142 -17.04 1.47 -7.24
N LEU A 143 -15.89 2.09 -7.51
CA LEU A 143 -15.77 3.55 -7.62
C LEU A 143 -16.58 4.10 -8.81
N ALA A 144 -16.57 3.40 -9.94
CA ALA A 144 -17.37 3.76 -11.11
C ALA A 144 -18.87 3.75 -10.76
N GLU A 145 -19.33 2.73 -10.06
CA GLU A 145 -20.72 2.63 -9.57
C GLU A 145 -21.06 3.74 -8.56
N GLU A 146 -20.20 3.96 -7.56
CA GLU A 146 -20.40 4.94 -6.50
C GLU A 146 -20.45 6.38 -7.03
N PHE A 147 -19.47 6.76 -7.83
CA PHE A 147 -19.36 8.11 -8.38
C PHE A 147 -20.25 8.30 -9.62
N ARG A 148 -21.03 7.27 -10.02
CA ARG A 148 -21.93 7.26 -11.18
C ARG A 148 -21.23 7.67 -12.48
N MET A 149 -20.08 7.05 -12.74
CA MET A 149 -19.21 7.38 -13.87
C MET A 149 -18.62 6.12 -14.50
N GLY A 150 -18.20 6.22 -15.77
CA GLY A 150 -17.61 5.07 -16.47
C GLY A 150 -16.26 4.65 -15.89
N LEU A 151 -15.94 3.35 -15.97
CA LEU A 151 -14.65 2.80 -15.52
C LEU A 151 -13.45 3.54 -16.14
N SER A 152 -13.52 3.84 -17.43
CA SER A 152 -12.48 4.60 -18.14
C SER A 152 -12.27 6.02 -17.56
N THR A 153 -13.35 6.65 -17.08
CA THR A 153 -13.27 7.96 -16.44
C THR A 153 -12.56 7.86 -15.09
N VAL A 154 -12.87 6.83 -14.28
CA VAL A 154 -12.18 6.54 -13.01
C VAL A 154 -10.68 6.31 -13.26
N GLU A 155 -10.33 5.50 -14.25
CA GLU A 155 -8.94 5.26 -14.65
C GLU A 155 -8.23 6.56 -15.09
N LYS A 156 -8.92 7.42 -15.84
CA LYS A 156 -8.38 8.72 -16.28
C LYS A 156 -8.10 9.64 -15.10
N HIS A 157 -8.99 9.69 -14.11
CA HIS A 157 -8.76 10.44 -12.87
C HIS A 157 -7.56 9.89 -12.09
N LEU A 158 -7.47 8.56 -11.91
CA LEU A 158 -6.33 7.93 -11.24
C LEU A 158 -5.01 8.21 -11.97
N ARG A 159 -4.99 8.11 -13.30
CA ARG A 159 -3.81 8.39 -14.12
C ARG A 159 -3.34 9.84 -13.96
N ARG A 160 -4.28 10.81 -13.96
CA ARG A 160 -3.98 12.22 -13.73
C ARG A 160 -3.33 12.44 -12.35
N VAL A 161 -3.84 11.77 -11.32
CA VAL A 161 -3.26 11.86 -9.97
C VAL A 161 -1.87 11.23 -9.91
N TYR A 162 -1.69 10.02 -10.47
CA TYR A 162 -0.37 9.37 -10.46
C TYR A 162 0.68 10.18 -11.22
N ALA A 163 0.33 10.78 -12.36
CA ALA A 163 1.24 11.66 -13.10
C ALA A 163 1.69 12.85 -12.24
N ALA A 164 0.74 13.57 -11.64
CA ALA A 164 1.06 14.72 -10.79
C ALA A 164 1.88 14.36 -9.52
N LEU A 165 1.77 13.13 -9.03
CA LEU A 165 2.57 12.65 -7.90
C LEU A 165 3.94 12.12 -8.31
N LEU A 166 4.10 11.62 -9.54
CA LEU A 166 5.39 11.24 -10.10
C LEU A 166 6.27 12.47 -10.34
N ASP A 167 5.70 13.55 -10.86
CA ASP A 167 6.41 14.83 -11.05
C ASP A 167 6.99 15.36 -9.73
N LEU A 168 6.29 15.18 -8.60
CA LEU A 168 6.82 15.52 -7.27
C LEU A 168 8.03 14.68 -6.86
N SER A 169 8.07 13.41 -7.26
CA SER A 169 9.17 12.52 -6.89
C SER A 169 10.43 12.77 -7.71
N GLU A 170 10.28 13.30 -8.93
CA GLU A 170 11.39 13.70 -9.79
C GLU A 170 12.02 15.04 -9.36
N ASP A 171 11.22 15.99 -8.84
CA ASP A 171 11.71 17.27 -8.28
C ASP A 171 12.58 17.11 -7.02
N GLN A 172 12.63 15.91 -6.42
CA GLN A 172 13.38 15.62 -5.18
C GLN A 172 14.63 14.74 -5.39
N ALA A 173 14.94 14.36 -6.63
CA ALA A 173 16.10 13.54 -7.00
C ALA A 173 17.27 14.40 -7.49
#